data_AF-A0AAQ4DAN1-F1
#
_entry.id   AF-A0AAQ4DAN1-F1
#
_cell.length_a   1.000
_cell.length_b   1.000
_cell.length_c   1.000
_cell.angle_alpha   90.00
_cell.angle_beta   90.00
_cell.angle_gamma   90.00
#
_symmetry.space_group_name_H-M   'P 1'
#
loop_
_entity.id
_entity.type
_entity.pdbx_description
1 polymer ?
#
loop_
_entity_poly.entity_id
_entity_poly.type
_entity_poly.pdbx_seq_one_letter_code
_entity_poly.pdbx_strand_id
1 'polypeptide(L)'
;MTLCDPYAINFLAQSALKIINHLINVEGLPRDNQVLVLVLRMLALGLQAWEMISTQQYKEPKLDVQLVTKFLPALMSLMVDDQVRSARDS
;
A
#
# COMPACT_ATOMS: atom_id res chain seq x y z
N MET A 1 2.63 1.61 -19.48
CA MET A 1 4.02 2.06 -19.66
C MET A 1 4.48 2.97 -18.51
N THR A 2 3.77 4.05 -18.16
CA THR A 2 4.13 4.96 -17.04
C THR A 2 4.03 4.37 -15.63
N LEU A 3 3.25 3.30 -15.43
CA LEU A 3 3.05 2.67 -14.11
C LEU A 3 4.15 1.65 -13.75
N CYS A 4 4.94 1.20 -14.72
CA CYS A 4 6.10 0.31 -14.50
C CYS A 4 7.38 1.09 -14.22
N ASP A 5 7.33 2.42 -14.25
CA ASP A 5 8.50 3.24 -13.92
C ASP A 5 8.90 3.00 -12.46
N PRO A 6 10.19 2.70 -12.19
CA PRO A 6 10.66 2.44 -10.83
C PRO A 6 10.39 3.62 -9.89
N TYR A 7 10.41 4.85 -10.42
CA TYR A 7 10.06 6.06 -9.68
C TYR A 7 8.56 6.14 -9.34
N ALA A 8 7.68 5.72 -10.25
CA ALA A 8 6.23 5.72 -10.02
C ALA A 8 5.85 4.67 -8.96
N ILE A 9 6.43 3.46 -9.04
CA ILE A 9 6.23 2.41 -8.05
C ILE A 9 6.74 2.87 -6.67
N ASN A 10 7.94 3.46 -6.60
CA ASN A 10 8.48 3.97 -5.36
C ASN A 10 7.62 5.12 -4.78
N PHE A 11 7.13 6.02 -5.63
CA PHE A 11 6.22 7.09 -5.21
C PHE A 11 4.90 6.53 -4.64
N LEU A 12 4.31 5.52 -5.28
CA LEU A 12 3.09 4.86 -4.81
C LEU A 12 3.34 4.16 -3.47
N ALA A 13 4.44 3.43 -3.33
CA ALA A 13 4.81 2.75 -2.08
C ALA A 13 5.03 3.76 -0.93
N GLN A 14 5.77 4.84 -1.17
CA GLN A 14 5.98 5.90 -0.18
C GLN A 14 4.67 6.60 0.18
N SER A 15 3.80 6.85 -0.79
CA SER A 15 2.49 7.46 -0.56
C SER A 15 1.60 6.54 0.30
N ALA A 16 1.60 5.24 0.04
CA ALA A 16 0.90 4.27 0.87
C ALA A 16 1.40 4.30 2.32
N LEU A 17 2.73 4.26 2.54
CA LEU A 17 3.32 4.33 3.89
C LEU A 17 3.00 5.64 4.61
N LYS A 18 2.99 6.78 3.90
CA LYS A 18 2.58 8.08 4.47
C LYS A 18 1.12 8.09 4.88
N ILE A 19 0.23 7.54 4.06
CA ILE A 19 -1.20 7.44 4.38
C ILE A 19 -1.42 6.52 5.58
N ILE A 20 -0.70 5.40 5.67
CA ILE A 20 -0.76 4.47 6.81
C ILE A 20 -0.30 5.16 8.09
N ASN A 21 0.84 5.88 8.05
CA ASN A 21 1.28 6.71 9.17
C ASN A 21 0.23 7.75 9.59
N HIS A 22 -0.38 8.42 8.63
CA HIS A 22 -1.44 9.39 8.93
C HIS A 22 -2.66 8.72 9.59
N LEU A 23 -3.06 7.54 9.10
CA LEU A 23 -4.16 6.76 9.67
C LEU A 23 -3.87 6.29 11.10
N ILE A 24 -2.62 5.94 11.41
CA ILE A 24 -2.19 5.64 12.79
C ILE A 24 -2.44 6.86 13.70
N ASN A 25 -2.05 8.06 13.26
CA ASN A 25 -2.21 9.28 14.05
C ASN A 25 -3.68 9.70 14.23
N VAL A 26 -4.55 9.34 13.28
CA VAL A 26 -5.99 9.70 13.29
C VAL A 26 -6.85 8.54 13.82
N GLU A 27 -6.23 7.44 14.27
CA GLU A 27 -6.91 6.19 14.68
C GLU A 27 -7.93 5.68 13.64
N GLY A 28 -7.64 5.93 12.37
CA GLY A 28 -8.53 5.63 11.25
C GLY A 28 -8.37 4.20 10.74
N LEU A 29 -9.49 3.56 10.38
CA LEU A 29 -9.48 2.23 9.77
C LEU A 29 -8.83 2.28 8.37
N PRO A 30 -7.74 1.52 8.11
CA PRO A 30 -7.04 1.58 6.83
C PRO A 30 -7.88 1.12 5.64
N ARG A 31 -8.87 0.26 5.89
CA ARG A 31 -9.84 -0.22 4.89
C ARG A 31 -10.86 0.83 4.44
N ASP A 32 -11.10 1.85 5.25
CA ASP A 32 -12.11 2.88 4.98
C ASP A 32 -11.54 4.02 4.12
N ASN A 33 -10.21 4.15 4.10
CA ASN A 33 -9.53 5.13 3.27
C ASN A 33 -9.49 4.67 1.80
N GLN A 34 -10.40 5.21 1.00
CA GLN A 34 -10.48 4.92 -0.44
C GLN A 34 -9.19 5.26 -1.19
N VAL A 35 -8.43 6.27 -0.74
CA VAL A 35 -7.15 6.66 -1.35
C VAL A 35 -6.10 5.57 -1.12
N LEU A 36 -6.02 5.02 0.09
CA LEU A 36 -5.09 3.92 0.37
C LEU A 36 -5.40 2.69 -0.49
N VAL A 37 -6.68 2.33 -0.60
CA VAL A 37 -7.13 1.22 -1.44
C VAL A 37 -6.82 1.48 -2.92
N LEU A 38 -7.02 2.71 -3.39
CA LEU A 38 -6.70 3.11 -4.77
C LEU A 38 -5.19 2.99 -5.05
N VAL A 39 -4.34 3.49 -4.15
CA VAL A 39 -2.88 3.42 -4.27
C VAL A 39 -2.41 1.96 -4.30
N LEU A 40 -2.95 1.11 -3.43
CA LEU A 40 -2.63 -0.33 -3.41
C LEU A 40 -3.06 -1.03 -4.69
N ARG A 41 -4.22 -0.67 -5.27
CA ARG A 41 -4.66 -1.20 -6.57
C ARG A 41 -3.75 -0.76 -7.71
N MET A 42 -3.37 0.52 -7.74
CA MET A 42 -2.41 1.03 -8.73
C MET A 42 -1.05 0.35 -8.61
N LEU A 43 -0.59 0.07 -7.38
CA LEU A 43 0.65 -0.68 -7.15
C LEU A 43 0.55 -2.12 -7.69
N ALA A 44 -0.55 -2.83 -7.39
CA ALA A 44 -0.79 -4.17 -7.90
C ALA A 44 -0.87 -4.23 -9.44
N LEU A 45 -1.53 -3.23 -10.04
CA LEU A 45 -1.57 -3.05 -11.49
C LEU A 45 -0.18 -2.80 -12.08
N GLY A 46 0.65 -1.97 -11.43
CA GLY A 46 2.03 -1.71 -11.87
C GLY A 46 2.90 -2.96 -11.84
N LEU A 47 2.76 -3.79 -10.80
CA LEU A 47 3.48 -5.07 -10.67
C LEU A 47 3.05 -6.10 -11.72
N GLN A 48 1.76 -6.16 -12.06
CA GLN A 48 1.23 -7.14 -13.03
C GLN A 48 1.12 -6.61 -14.46
N ALA A 49 1.49 -5.34 -14.70
CA ALA A 49 1.36 -4.71 -16.00
C ALA A 49 2.13 -5.47 -17.10
N TRP A 50 3.29 -6.04 -16.79
CA TRP A 50 4.05 -6.85 -17.76
C TRP A 50 3.32 -8.13 -18.15
N GLU A 51 2.73 -8.84 -17.18
CA GLU A 51 1.96 -10.06 -17.42
C GLU A 51 0.66 -9.78 -18.19
N MET A 52 0.00 -8.66 -17.90
CA MET A 52 -1.20 -8.21 -18.65
C MET A 52 -0.89 -7.88 -20.11
N ILE A 53 0.25 -7.23 -20.38
CA ILE A 53 0.70 -6.93 -21.75
C ILE A 53 1.02 -8.24 -22.49
N SER A 54 1.68 -9.18 -21.83
CA SER A 54 2.06 -10.48 -22.41
C SER A 54 0.83 -11.36 -22.74
N THR A 55 -0.15 -11.39 -21.83
CA THR A 55 -1.34 -12.27 -21.96
C THR A 55 -2.49 -11.64 -22.75
N GLN A 56 -2.44 -10.33 -23.03
CA GLN A 56 -3.54 -9.54 -23.62
C GLN A 56 -4.86 -9.63 -22.85
N GLN A 57 -4.85 -10.13 -21.61
CA GLN A 57 -6.03 -10.18 -20.75
C GLN A 57 -6.04 -8.96 -19.83
N TYR A 58 -6.78 -7.93 -20.25
CA TYR A 58 -6.97 -6.70 -19.49
C TYR A 58 -8.04 -6.87 -18.41
N LYS A 59 -7.79 -7.78 -17.46
CA LYS A 59 -8.69 -7.98 -16.33
C LYS A 59 -8.08 -7.38 -15.08
N GLU A 60 -8.72 -6.35 -14.53
CA GLU A 60 -8.26 -5.69 -13.32
C GLU A 60 -8.04 -6.72 -12.21
N PRO A 61 -6.80 -6.88 -11.71
CA PRO A 61 -6.50 -7.89 -10.72
C PRO A 61 -7.18 -7.51 -9.42
N LYS A 62 -7.87 -8.48 -8.82
CA LYS A 62 -8.52 -8.26 -7.53
C LYS A 62 -7.42 -8.06 -6.50
N LEU A 63 -7.45 -6.93 -5.81
CA LEU A 63 -6.59 -6.70 -4.65
C LEU A 63 -6.87 -7.80 -3.62
N ASP A 64 -5.83 -8.51 -3.19
CA ASP A 64 -5.98 -9.60 -2.24
C ASP A 64 -6.56 -9.06 -0.92
N VAL A 65 -7.70 -9.62 -0.51
CA VAL A 65 -8.36 -9.30 0.76
C VAL A 65 -7.42 -9.54 1.94
N GLN A 66 -6.51 -10.52 1.85
CA GLN A 66 -5.53 -10.77 2.91
C GLN A 66 -4.53 -9.63 3.08
N LEU A 67 -4.20 -8.91 2.00
CA LEU A 67 -3.32 -7.75 2.08
C LEU A 67 -3.96 -6.63 2.90
N VAL A 68 -5.25 -6.37 2.69
CA VAL A 68 -5.98 -5.31 3.40
C VAL A 68 -6.33 -5.71 4.83
N THR A 69 -6.65 -6.99 5.06
CA THR A 69 -7.18 -7.47 6.36
C THR A 69 -6.14 -8.02 7.32
N LYS A 70 -4.97 -8.47 6.83
CA LYS A 70 -3.89 -9.04 7.67
C LYS A 70 -2.60 -8.26 7.57
N PHE A 71 -2.13 -8.01 6.35
CA PHE A 71 -0.85 -7.33 6.14
C PHE A 71 -0.89 -5.87 6.59
N LEU A 72 -1.93 -5.13 6.22
CA LEU A 72 -2.10 -3.73 6.60
C LEU A 72 -2.13 -3.51 8.13
N PRO A 73 -2.94 -4.26 8.90
CA PRO A 73 -2.94 -4.16 10.35
C PRO A 73 -1.63 -4.63 11.00
N ALA A 74 -0.99 -5.68 10.47
CA ALA A 74 0.30 -6.15 10.99
C ALA A 74 1.41 -5.11 10.76
N LEU A 75 1.43 -4.50 9.59
CA LEU A 75 2.38 -3.43 9.25
C LEU A 75 2.11 -2.17 10.08
N MET A 76 0.83 -1.83 10.31
CA MET A 76 0.44 -0.75 11.21
C MET A 76 0.93 -0.98 12.65
N SER A 77 0.75 -2.19 13.19
CA SER A 77 1.26 -2.57 14.52
C SER A 77 2.77 -2.41 14.60
N LEU A 78 3.51 -2.89 13.59
CA LEU A 78 4.96 -2.80 13.55
C LEU A 78 5.45 -1.34 13.47
N MET A 79 4.75 -0.49 12.72
CA MET A 79 5.07 0.95 12.65
C MET A 79 4.80 1.66 13.98
N VAL A 80 3.71 1.31 14.68
CA VAL A 80 3.42 1.84 16.02
C VAL A 80 4.49 1.39 17.02
N ASP A 81 4.89 0.13 16.98
CA ASP A 81 5.94 -0.42 17.86
C ASP A 81 7.28 0.31 17.67
N ASP A 82 7.66 0.60 16.42
CA ASP A 82 8.88 1.36 16.09
C ASP A 82 8.83 2.80 16.62
N GLN A 83 7.68 3.48 16.47
CA GLN A 83 7.49 4.84 16.99
C GLN A 83 7.55 4.89 18.52
N VAL A 84 6.93 3.92 19.20
CA VAL A 84 7.00 3.80 20.67
C VAL A 84 8.43 3.53 21.13
N ARG A 85 9.18 2.72 20.38
CA ARG A 85 10.60 2.44 20.68
C ARG A 85 11.46 3.68 20.50
N SER A 86 11.28 4.44 19.42
CA SER A 86 11.99 5.70 19.19
C SER A 86 11.65 6.75 20.26
N ALA A 87 10.39 6.85 20.69
CA ALA A 87 9.97 7.74 21.76
C ALA A 87 10.53 7.36 23.14
N ARG A 88 10.95 6.10 23.33
CA ARG A 88 11.53 5.62 24.59
C ARG A 88 13.04 5.86 24.69
N ASP A 89 13.73 5.99 23.56
CA ASP A 89 15.17 6.28 23.47
C ASP A 89 15.48 7.79 23.36
N SER A 90 14.48 8.67 23.53
CA SER A 90 14.63 10.14 23.57
C SER A 90 14.26 10.72 24.94
#